data_AF-G3UX67-F1
#
_entry.id   AF-G3UX67-F1
#
_cell.length_a   1.000
_cell.length_b   1.000
_cell.length_c   1.000
_cell.angle_alpha   90.00
_cell.angle_beta   90.00
_cell.angle_gamma   90.00
#
_symmetry.space_group_name_H-M   'P 1'
#
loop_
_entity.id
_entity.type
_entity.pdbx_description
1 polymer ?
#
loop_
_entity_poly.entity_id
_entity_poly.type
_entity_poly.pdbx_seq_one_letter_code
_entity_poly.pdbx_strand_id
1 'polypeptide(L)' 'EFQRAQSLLSTDREASIDILHSIVKRDIQENDEEAVQVKEQSILELGSLLAKTGQAAGRKMIFKQKR' A
#
# COMPACT_ATOMS: atom_id res chain seq x y z
N GLU A 1 10.45 1.07 -6.10
CA GLU A 1 9.51 -0.08 -6.18
C GLU A 1 8.04 0.29 -5.99
N PHE A 2 7.72 1.31 -5.20
CA PHE A 2 6.33 1.73 -4.95
C PHE A 2 5.51 2.05 -6.22
N GLN A 3 6.07 2.79 -7.18
CA GLN A 3 5.41 3.04 -8.47
C GLN A 3 5.13 1.76 -9.27
N ARG A 4 5.99 0.74 -9.13
CA ARG A 4 5.80 -0.55 -9.78
C ARG A 4 4.62 -1.30 -9.17
N ALA A 5 4.50 -1.28 -7.84
CA ALA A 5 3.33 -1.79 -7.15
C ALA A 5 2.06 -1.06 -7.61
N GLN A 6 2.05 0.28 -7.63
CA GLN A 6 0.90 1.06 -8.12
C GLN A 6 0.45 0.68 -9.53
N SER A 7 1.39 0.44 -10.45
CA SER A 7 1.06 0.00 -11.80
C SER A 7 0.41 -1.39 -11.79
N LEU A 8 0.91 -2.28 -10.93
CA LEU A 8 0.36 -3.62 -10.76
C LEU A 8 -0.99 -3.61 -10.03
N LEU A 9 -1.37 -2.56 -9.29
CA LEU A 9 -2.71 -2.49 -8.67
C LEU A 9 -3.87 -2.58 -9.67
N SER A 10 -3.62 -2.16 -10.91
CA SER A 10 -4.61 -2.20 -11.99
C SER A 10 -4.63 -3.52 -12.76
N THR A 11 -3.54 -4.28 -12.72
CA THR A 11 -3.36 -5.49 -13.55
C THR A 11 -3.25 -6.75 -12.72
N ASP A 12 -2.47 -6.71 -11.63
CA ASP A 12 -2.15 -7.83 -10.75
C ASP A 12 -2.02 -7.38 -9.30
N ARG A 13 -3.14 -7.41 -8.58
CA ARG A 13 -3.24 -6.86 -7.23
C ARG A 13 -2.48 -7.70 -6.20
N GLU A 14 -2.37 -9.02 -6.39
CA GLU A 14 -1.59 -9.89 -5.49
C GLU A 14 -0.10 -9.60 -5.61
N ALA A 15 0.43 -9.50 -6.83
CA ALA A 15 1.82 -9.11 -7.04
C ALA A 15 2.12 -7.71 -6.47
N SER A 16 1.16 -6.77 -6.58
CA SER A 16 1.31 -5.47 -5.94
C SER A 16 1.36 -5.55 -4.41
N ILE A 17 0.52 -6.39 -3.78
CA ILE A 17 0.51 -6.55 -2.32
C ILE A 17 1.86 -7.10 -1.85
N ASP A 18 2.40 -8.10 -2.55
CA ASP A 18 3.71 -8.69 -2.22
C ASP A 18 4.85 -7.66 -2.27
N ILE A 19 4.88 -6.84 -3.33
CA ILE A 19 5.87 -5.77 -3.49
C ILE A 19 5.74 -4.72 -2.38
N LEU A 20 4.53 -4.23 -2.11
CA LEU A 20 4.31 -3.26 -1.03
C LEU A 20 4.72 -3.85 0.32
N HIS A 21 4.43 -5.12 0.56
CA HIS A 21 4.78 -5.78 1.82
C HIS A 21 6.29 -5.92 1.97
N SER A 22 7.00 -6.18 0.87
CA SER A 22 8.46 -6.18 0.84
C SER A 22 9.05 -4.79 1.07
N ILE A 23 8.40 -3.71 0.61
CA ILE A 23 8.83 -2.32 0.87
C ILE A 23 8.67 -1.99 2.37
N VAL A 24 7.55 -2.38 2.98
CA VAL A 24 7.29 -2.13 4.40
C VAL A 24 8.21 -2.95 5.30
N LYS A 25 8.52 -4.18 4.91
CA LYS A 25 9.48 -5.03 5.63
C LYS A 25 10.94 -4.60 5.46
N ARG A 26 11.26 -3.77 4.47
CA ARG A 26 12.62 -3.23 4.36
C ARG A 26 12.90 -2.31 5.54
N ASP A 27 14.07 -2.55 6.12
CA ASP A 27 14.67 -1.65 7.07
C ASP A 27 15.08 -0.40 6.29
N ILE A 28 14.43 0.72 6.61
CA ILE A 28 14.74 2.02 6.05
C ILE A 28 15.34 2.84 7.18
N GLN A 29 16.38 3.60 6.88
CA GLN A 29 16.93 4.51 7.89
C GLN A 29 15.96 5.67 8.08
N GLU A 30 15.65 5.99 9.33
CA GLU A 30 14.73 7.10 9.69
C GLU A 30 15.26 8.47 9.25
N ASN A 31 16.55 8.55 8.90
CA ASN A 31 17.17 9.74 8.34
C ASN A 31 16.88 9.96 6.84
N ASP A 32 16.26 8.97 6.19
CA ASP A 32 15.94 8.98 4.77
C ASP A 32 14.43 9.29 4.62
N GLU A 33 14.09 10.58 4.70
CA GLU A 33 12.69 11.06 4.70
C GLU A 33 11.90 10.55 3.50
N GLU A 34 12.53 10.44 2.33
CA GLU A 34 11.90 9.89 1.13
C GLU A 34 11.55 8.40 1.31
N ALA A 35 12.47 7.61 1.88
CA ALA A 35 12.21 6.20 2.16
C ALA A 35 11.08 6.03 3.19
N VAL A 36 11.04 6.90 4.21
CA VAL A 36 9.98 6.94 5.22
C VAL A 36 8.63 7.24 4.58
N GLN A 37 8.53 8.29 3.77
CA GLN A 37 7.30 8.63 3.06
C GLN A 37 6.83 7.52 2.12
N VAL A 38 7.75 6.92 1.37
CA VAL A 38 7.42 5.80 0.46
C VAL A 38 6.92 4.58 1.23
N LYS A 39 7.50 4.31 2.41
CA LYS A 39 7.05 3.22 3.28
C LYS A 39 5.68 3.51 3.88
N GLU A 40 5.43 4.71 4.37
CA GLU A 40 4.12 5.11 4.90
C GLU A 40 3.02 5.04 3.84
N GLN A 41 3.29 5.53 2.62
CA GLN A 41 2.35 5.40 1.50
C GLN A 41 2.10 3.93 1.16
N SER A 42 3.13 3.09 1.22
CA SER A 42 3.00 1.65 0.99
C SER A 42 2.11 0.98 2.04
N ILE A 43 2.21 1.36 3.32
CA ILE A 43 1.38 0.86 4.41
C ILE A 43 -0.09 1.25 4.21
N LEU A 44 -0.35 2.52 3.90
CA LEU A 44 -1.71 3.02 3.67
C LEU A 44 -2.37 2.32 2.48
N GLU A 45 -1.65 2.18 1.37
CA GLU A 45 -2.16 1.52 0.18
C GLU A 45 -2.38 0.02 0.42
N LEU A 46 -1.46 -0.68 1.09
CA LEU A 46 -1.66 -2.07 1.53
C LEU A 46 -2.90 -2.24 2.38
N GLY A 47 -3.09 -1.37 3.38
CA GLY A 47 -4.27 -1.40 4.24
C GLY A 47 -5.57 -1.21 3.45
N SER A 48 -5.57 -0.27 2.48
CA SER A 48 -6.69 -0.04 1.56
C SER A 48 -6.99 -1.26 0.69
N LEU A 49 -5.96 -1.96 0.22
CA LEU A 49 -6.10 -3.14 -0.64
C LEU A 49 -6.60 -4.35 0.12
N LEU A 50 -6.03 -4.62 1.30
CA LEU A 50 -6.48 -5.67 2.21
C LEU A 50 -7.93 -5.42 2.66
N ALA A 51 -8.32 -4.15 2.86
CA ALA A 51 -9.70 -3.78 3.14
C ALA A 51 -10.65 -4.02 1.97
N LYS A 52 -10.19 -3.79 0.73
CA LYS A 52 -10.98 -4.06 -0.49
C LYS A 52 -11.13 -5.56 -0.76
N THR A 53 -10.12 -6.38 -0.47
CA THR A 53 -10.16 -7.83 -0.63
C THR A 53 -10.90 -8.55 0.50
N GLY A 54 -11.45 -7.81 1.48
CA GLY A 54 -12.20 -8.39 2.59
C GLY A 54 -11.33 -9.10 3.64
N GLN A 55 -10.00 -9.06 3.50
CA GLN A 55 -9.07 -9.52 4.52
C GLN A 55 -8.96 -8.53 5.69
N ALA A 56 -9.16 -7.23 5.44
CA ALA A 56 -9.38 -6.27 6.51
C ALA A 56 -10.87 -6.26 6.85
N ALA A 57 -11.26 -7.19 7.72
CA ALA A 57 -12.50 -7.13 8.46
C ALA A 57 -12.53 -5.81 9.26
N GLY A 58 -13.04 -4.72 8.66
CA GLY A 58 -13.42 -3.54 9.45
C GLY A 58 -13.27 -2.14 8.85
N ARG A 59 -12.81 -1.91 7.62
CA ARG A 59 -12.79 -0.52 7.06
C ARG A 59 -13.25 -0.43 5.60
N LYS A 60 -14.45 -0.95 5.35
CA LYS A 60 -15.19 -0.69 4.10
C LYS A 60 -16.03 0.57 4.24
N MET A 61 -15.42 1.73 4.50
CA MET A 61 -16.06 3.05 4.47
C MET A 61 -14.97 4.08 4.70
N ILE A 62 -14.62 4.90 3.70
CA ILE A 62 -14.23 6.33 3.86
C ILE A 62 -13.88 7.02 2.52
N PHE A 63 -13.52 6.33 1.44
CA PHE A 63 -13.19 7.02 0.17
C PHE A 63 -14.22 6.85 -0.96
N LYS A 64 -15.50 7.03 -0.64
CA LYS A 64 -16.56 7.22 -1.65
C LYS A 64 -17.43 8.43 -1.32
N GLN A 65 -16.86 9.64 -1.23
CA GLN A 65 -17.65 10.86 -1.36
C GLN A 65 -16.78 12.06 -1.73
N LYS A 66 -16.55 12.26 -3.04
CA LYS A 66 -16.36 13.60 -3.59
C LYS A 66 -17.03 13.65 -4.96
N ARG A 67 -18.36 13.81 -4.91
CA ARG A 67 -19.12 14.46 -5.98
C ARG A 67 -19.37 15.88 -5.54
#